data_AF-A0A9Q8US28-F1
#
_entry.id   AF-A0A9Q8US28-F1
#
_cell.length_a   1.000
_cell.length_b   1.000
_cell.length_c   1.000
_cell.angle_alpha   90.00
_cell.angle_beta   90.00
_cell.angle_gamma   90.00
#
_symmetry.space_group_name_H-M   'P 1'
#
loop_
_entity.id
_entity.type
_entity.pdbx_description
1 polymer ?
#
loop_
_entity_poly.entity_id
_entity_poly.type
_entity_poly.pdbx_seq_one_letter_code
_entity_poly.pdbx_strand_id
1 'polypeptide(L)'
;MAGGSKHPLRRLLPAHTPVSADSMEHSNEQAESTSTVLHLAGVQTQVPVLETQPDKDQPQVPGYTTVDDAGNDGDDTIHQPIKFYNVPNVIGTNVSFAKPEYAQPFEPENVNYLPVHINEPETVDLIYNDFIQNWILLALRYLGEKREVADTESALQGKPMTDVISD
;
A
#
# COMPACT_ATOMS: atom_id res chain seq x y z
N MET A 1 -43.25 -1.11 16.29
CA MET A 1 -42.57 0.02 16.96
C MET A 1 -41.34 -0.51 17.68
N ALA A 2 -40.18 -0.46 17.02
CA ALA A 2 -38.84 -0.39 17.63
C ALA A 2 -37.85 -0.29 16.46
N GLY A 3 -37.32 0.92 16.24
CA GLY A 3 -36.44 1.23 15.11
C GLY A 3 -35.06 0.63 15.28
N GLY A 4 -34.66 -0.20 14.30
CA GLY A 4 -33.27 -0.66 14.17
C GLY A 4 -32.41 0.44 13.56
N SER A 5 -31.50 0.97 14.35
CA SER A 5 -30.46 1.92 13.93
C SER A 5 -29.57 1.27 12.88
N LYS A 6 -29.74 1.66 11.61
CA LYS A 6 -28.80 1.35 10.53
C LYS A 6 -27.51 2.13 10.79
N HIS A 7 -26.53 1.51 11.43
CA HIS A 7 -25.19 2.09 11.50
C HIS A 7 -24.53 1.98 10.13
N PRO A 8 -24.17 3.09 9.45
CA PRO A 8 -23.47 3.01 8.18
C PRO A 8 -22.04 2.52 8.44
N LEU A 9 -21.62 1.47 7.73
CA LEU A 9 -20.26 0.90 7.72
C LEU A 9 -19.15 1.88 7.28
N ARG A 10 -19.48 3.16 7.05
CA ARG A 10 -18.58 4.21 6.57
C ARG A 10 -17.58 4.74 7.61
N ARG A 11 -17.55 4.21 8.84
CA ARG A 11 -16.67 4.70 9.92
C ARG A 11 -15.71 3.62 10.44
N LEU A 12 -15.07 2.89 9.54
CA LEU A 12 -13.97 1.97 9.90
C LEU A 12 -12.72 2.13 9.04
N LEU A 13 -12.71 3.08 8.10
CA LEU A 13 -11.46 3.46 7.45
C LEU A 13 -10.63 4.27 8.46
N PRO A 14 -9.35 3.90 8.70
CA PRO A 14 -8.44 4.77 9.41
C PRO A 14 -8.45 6.13 8.72
N ALA A 15 -8.46 7.21 9.49
CA ALA A 15 -8.18 8.53 8.92
C ALA A 15 -6.84 8.42 8.18
N HIS A 16 -6.83 8.69 6.88
CA HIS A 16 -5.60 8.88 6.15
C HIS A 16 -4.93 10.11 6.76
N THR A 17 -4.04 9.92 7.73
CA THR A 17 -3.18 10.99 8.21
C THR A 17 -2.24 11.29 7.06
N PRO A 18 -2.29 12.49 6.45
CA PRO A 18 -1.28 12.85 5.47
C PRO A 18 0.11 12.74 6.13
N VAL A 19 1.08 12.36 5.32
CA VAL A 19 2.50 12.31 5.67
C VAL A 19 2.88 13.60 6.42
N SER A 20 3.56 13.49 7.57
CA SER A 20 4.01 14.65 8.36
C SER A 20 4.78 15.62 7.45
N ALA A 21 4.65 16.92 7.70
CA ALA A 21 5.44 17.94 7.00
C ALA A 21 6.95 17.65 7.09
N ASP A 22 7.42 17.05 8.19
CA ASP A 22 8.83 16.65 8.37
C ASP A 22 9.30 15.64 7.32
N SER A 23 8.41 14.78 6.82
CA SER A 23 8.70 13.83 5.74
C SER A 23 8.64 14.46 4.35
N MET A 24 8.00 15.63 4.19
CA MET A 24 8.02 16.42 2.96
C MET A 24 9.27 17.30 2.86
N GLU A 25 9.78 17.84 3.98
CA GLU A 25 10.96 18.71 3.97
C GLU A 25 12.22 17.98 3.45
N HIS A 26 12.42 16.72 3.85
CA HIS A 26 13.51 15.89 3.31
C HIS A 26 13.42 15.63 1.80
N SER A 27 12.24 15.76 1.18
CA SER A 27 12.08 15.56 -0.26
C SER A 27 12.40 16.79 -1.09
N ASN A 28 12.34 17.99 -0.50
CA ASN A 28 12.49 19.24 -1.24
C ASN A 28 13.94 19.72 -1.31
N GLU A 29 14.75 19.50 -0.26
CA GLU A 29 16.17 19.87 -0.26
C GLU A 29 17.00 19.08 -1.28
N GLN A 30 16.62 17.83 -1.59
CA GLN A 30 17.30 17.01 -2.61
C GLN A 30 16.87 17.33 -4.06
N ALA A 31 15.70 17.93 -4.28
CA ALA A 31 15.18 18.18 -5.62
C ALA A 31 15.84 19.37 -6.32
N GLU A 32 16.26 20.40 -5.58
CA GLU A 32 16.86 21.61 -6.16
C GLU A 32 18.28 21.38 -6.70
N SER A 33 18.99 20.36 -6.22
CA SER A 33 20.37 20.08 -6.66
C SER A 33 20.48 19.27 -7.96
N THR A 34 19.41 18.61 -8.39
CA THR A 34 19.45 17.65 -9.52
C THR A 34 19.07 18.20 -10.89
N SER A 35 18.59 19.45 -11.01
CA SER A 35 17.92 19.89 -12.24
C SER A 35 18.81 20.49 -13.33
N THR A 36 20.11 20.71 -13.11
CA THR A 36 20.92 21.52 -14.04
C THR A 36 21.81 20.74 -15.02
N VAL A 37 21.94 19.41 -14.92
CA VAL A 37 22.93 18.66 -15.73
C VAL A 37 22.33 17.48 -16.52
N LEU A 38 21.12 17.65 -17.06
CA LEU A 38 20.57 16.74 -18.06
C LEU A 38 20.55 17.40 -19.44
N HIS A 39 21.74 17.47 -20.06
CA HIS A 39 21.81 17.61 -21.51
C HIS A 39 22.99 16.86 -22.12
N LEU A 40 22.61 15.85 -22.91
CA LEU A 40 23.20 15.47 -24.20
C LEU A 40 24.17 14.26 -24.25
N ALA A 41 23.67 13.22 -24.93
CA ALA A 41 24.37 12.20 -25.71
C ALA A 41 25.04 11.00 -24.99
N GLY A 42 24.29 9.90 -24.89
CA GLY A 42 24.41 8.81 -25.89
C GLY A 42 25.73 8.04 -26.02
N VAL A 43 26.61 8.00 -25.01
CA VAL A 43 27.77 7.10 -24.99
C VAL A 43 27.83 6.41 -23.63
N GLN A 44 27.53 5.11 -23.57
CA GLN A 44 27.83 4.30 -22.39
C GLN A 44 29.34 4.01 -22.37
N THR A 45 30.11 4.98 -21.89
CA THR A 45 31.48 4.72 -21.47
C THR A 45 31.40 4.17 -20.05
N GLN A 46 31.79 2.91 -19.84
CA GLN A 46 32.10 2.44 -18.49
C GLN A 46 33.24 3.32 -17.97
N VAL A 47 32.94 4.15 -16.96
CA VAL A 47 33.95 4.91 -16.24
C VAL A 47 34.53 3.98 -15.17
N PRO A 48 35.85 3.75 -15.12
CA PRO A 48 36.47 3.12 -13.97
C PRO A 48 36.08 3.91 -12.72
N VAL A 49 35.74 3.21 -11.63
CA VAL A 49 35.24 3.75 -10.34
C VAL A 49 36.27 4.68 -9.63
N LEU A 50 37.34 5.10 -10.30
CA LEU A 50 38.50 5.75 -9.69
C LEU A 50 38.80 7.18 -10.18
N GLU A 51 37.99 7.79 -11.06
CA GLU A 51 38.37 9.10 -11.65
C GLU A 51 37.44 10.30 -11.41
N THR A 52 36.55 10.19 -10.43
CA THR A 52 36.16 11.34 -9.62
C THR A 52 36.30 10.84 -8.20
N GLN A 53 37.10 11.48 -7.34
CA GLN A 53 37.08 11.11 -5.92
C GLN A 53 35.63 11.25 -5.47
N PRO A 54 34.90 10.14 -5.22
CA PRO A 54 33.67 10.28 -4.49
C PRO A 54 34.10 10.89 -3.16
N ASP A 55 33.44 11.97 -2.76
CA ASP A 55 33.57 12.43 -1.39
C ASP A 55 33.42 11.18 -0.51
N LYS A 56 34.45 10.82 0.27
CA LYS A 56 34.47 9.55 1.02
C LYS A 56 33.28 9.44 1.96
N ASP A 57 32.66 10.59 2.23
CA ASP A 57 31.56 10.79 3.14
C ASP A 57 30.20 10.80 2.42
N GLN A 58 30.13 10.58 1.10
CA GLN A 58 28.86 10.47 0.38
C GLN A 58 28.50 9.01 0.07
N PRO A 59 27.54 8.43 0.81
CA PRO A 59 27.09 7.07 0.53
C PRO A 59 26.52 6.96 -0.89
N GLN A 60 26.88 5.90 -1.61
CA GLN A 60 26.45 5.71 -3.01
C GLN A 60 25.46 4.55 -3.21
N VAL A 61 25.30 3.68 -2.21
CA VAL A 61 24.43 2.50 -2.32
C VAL A 61 23.38 2.54 -1.20
N PRO A 62 22.08 2.40 -1.52
CA PRO A 62 21.04 2.26 -0.51
C PRO A 62 21.26 1.07 0.40
N GLY A 63 21.06 1.26 1.70
CA GLY A 63 21.27 0.23 2.73
C GLY A 63 20.72 0.65 4.09
N TYR A 64 21.01 -0.16 5.10
CA TYR A 64 20.64 0.16 6.47
C TYR A 64 21.51 1.31 6.99
N THR A 65 20.86 2.22 7.70
CA THR A 65 21.46 3.32 8.49
C THR A 65 20.85 3.25 9.88
N THR A 66 21.41 2.38 10.71
CA THR A 66 20.84 1.97 12.00
C THR A 66 21.04 3.06 13.03
N VAL A 67 19.98 3.38 13.79
CA VAL A 67 20.06 4.29 14.95
C VAL A 67 19.49 3.56 16.15
N ASP A 68 20.32 3.36 17.16
CA ASP A 68 19.98 2.67 18.40
C ASP A 68 20.44 3.46 19.63
N ASP A 69 20.46 2.81 20.80
CA ASP A 69 20.89 3.42 22.05
C ASP A 69 22.41 3.63 22.15
N ALA A 70 23.20 2.95 21.31
CA ALA A 70 24.64 3.09 21.22
C ALA A 70 25.08 4.16 20.20
N GLY A 71 24.22 4.56 19.26
CA GLY A 71 24.50 5.64 18.32
C GLY A 71 23.99 5.36 16.90
N ASN A 72 24.77 5.75 15.90
CA ASN A 72 24.43 5.56 14.47
C ASN A 72 25.61 5.13 13.59
N ASP A 73 26.72 4.68 14.19
CA ASP A 73 27.97 4.26 13.53
C ASP A 73 28.20 2.74 13.59
N GLY A 74 27.17 1.98 13.98
CA GLY A 74 27.24 0.52 14.13
C GLY A 74 27.18 -0.27 12.84
N ASP A 75 26.86 0.35 11.70
CA ASP A 75 26.83 -0.32 10.40
C ASP A 75 28.25 -0.47 9.82
N ASP A 76 28.65 -1.69 9.45
CA ASP A 76 29.99 -2.00 8.90
C ASP A 76 30.29 -1.36 7.52
N THR A 77 29.31 -0.67 6.89
CA THR A 77 29.43 -0.04 5.57
C THR A 77 28.58 1.23 5.50
N ILE A 78 29.12 2.30 4.88
CA ILE A 78 28.45 3.59 4.70
C ILE A 78 27.36 3.48 3.60
N HIS A 79 26.09 3.66 3.97
CA HIS A 79 24.94 3.50 3.08
C HIS A 79 24.08 4.76 2.94
N GLN A 80 23.32 4.85 1.85
CA GLN A 80 22.23 5.83 1.72
C GLN A 80 21.01 5.26 2.48
N PRO A 81 20.34 6.04 3.34
CA PRO A 81 19.16 5.56 4.07
C PRO A 81 18.05 5.05 3.14
N ILE A 82 17.51 3.87 3.43
CA ILE A 82 16.31 3.33 2.76
C ILE A 82 15.06 3.97 3.34
N LYS A 83 14.09 4.33 2.48
CA LYS A 83 12.79 4.85 2.91
C LYS A 83 11.88 3.72 3.37
N PHE A 84 11.36 3.85 4.59
CA PHE A 84 10.33 2.96 5.13
C PHE A 84 8.97 3.64 5.11
N TYR A 85 7.93 2.87 4.81
CA TYR A 85 6.55 3.31 4.83
C TYR A 85 5.79 2.56 5.90
N ASN A 86 4.90 3.27 6.58
CA ASN A 86 3.96 2.63 7.50
C ASN A 86 2.96 1.81 6.68
N VAL A 87 3.00 0.49 6.86
CA VAL A 87 2.07 -0.44 6.22
C VAL A 87 1.01 -0.89 7.22
N PRO A 88 -0.25 -1.11 6.80
CA PRO A 88 -1.27 -1.67 7.67
C PRO A 88 -0.97 -3.15 7.96
N ASN A 89 -1.58 -3.68 9.01
CA ASN A 89 -1.45 -5.10 9.37
C ASN A 89 -1.93 -6.04 8.26
N VAL A 90 -2.97 -5.65 7.51
CA VAL A 90 -3.58 -6.44 6.44
C VAL A 90 -3.95 -5.51 5.29
N ILE A 91 -3.79 -6.00 4.06
CA ILE A 91 -4.33 -5.41 2.84
C ILE A 91 -5.36 -6.38 2.24
N GLY A 92 -6.36 -5.84 1.54
CA GLY A 92 -7.39 -6.63 0.89
C GLY A 92 -7.86 -5.96 -0.40
N THR A 93 -8.49 -6.73 -1.27
CA THR A 93 -9.05 -6.23 -2.53
C THR A 93 -10.39 -6.89 -2.81
N ASN A 94 -11.28 -6.16 -3.45
CA ASN A 94 -12.57 -6.68 -3.90
C ASN A 94 -12.40 -7.23 -5.31
N VAL A 95 -12.61 -8.54 -5.46
CA VAL A 95 -12.50 -9.23 -6.75
C VAL A 95 -13.90 -9.52 -7.27
N SER A 96 -14.12 -9.28 -8.57
CA SER A 96 -15.38 -9.61 -9.26
C SER A 96 -16.64 -8.86 -8.80
N PHE A 97 -16.49 -7.73 -8.10
CA PHE A 97 -17.64 -6.87 -7.79
C PHE A 97 -18.10 -6.16 -9.07
N ALA A 98 -19.42 -6.05 -9.26
CA ALA A 98 -19.98 -5.42 -10.45
C ALA A 98 -19.44 -3.99 -10.60
N LYS A 99 -18.94 -3.66 -11.79
CA LYS A 99 -18.57 -2.29 -12.08
C LYS A 99 -19.84 -1.43 -12.03
N PRO A 100 -19.76 -0.22 -11.47
CA PRO A 100 -20.89 0.69 -11.51
C PRO A 100 -21.32 0.96 -12.96
N GLU A 101 -22.64 1.06 -13.18
CA GLU A 101 -23.27 1.12 -14.51
C GLU A 101 -22.86 2.35 -15.36
N TYR A 102 -22.24 3.37 -14.76
CA TYR A 102 -21.88 4.65 -15.38
C TYR A 102 -20.42 4.74 -15.87
N ALA A 103 -19.86 3.68 -16.42
CA ALA A 103 -18.70 3.78 -17.33
C ALA A 103 -19.12 4.13 -18.78
N GLN A 104 -20.27 4.80 -18.96
CA GLN A 104 -20.68 5.36 -20.25
C GLN A 104 -19.89 6.66 -20.51
N PRO A 105 -19.54 6.98 -21.76
CA PRO A 105 -18.85 8.23 -22.11
C PRO A 105 -19.61 9.44 -21.57
N PHE A 106 -18.87 10.42 -21.06
CA PHE A 106 -19.42 11.71 -20.63
C PHE A 106 -20.00 12.45 -21.84
N GLU A 107 -21.33 12.51 -21.94
CA GLU A 107 -22.06 13.34 -22.90
C GLU A 107 -22.34 14.71 -22.23
N PRO A 108 -21.63 15.79 -22.63
CA PRO A 108 -21.66 17.09 -21.93
C PRO A 108 -23.02 17.81 -21.99
N GLU A 109 -23.92 17.36 -22.85
CA GLU A 109 -25.17 18.03 -23.19
C GLU A 109 -26.41 17.43 -22.51
N ASN A 110 -26.24 16.41 -21.66
CA ASN A 110 -27.35 15.79 -20.93
C ASN A 110 -26.92 15.37 -19.51
N VAL A 111 -26.70 16.36 -18.63
CA VAL A 111 -26.34 16.11 -17.22
C VAL A 111 -27.58 15.74 -16.41
N ASN A 112 -28.10 14.53 -16.65
CA ASN A 112 -29.00 13.89 -15.70
C ASN A 112 -28.14 13.24 -14.62
N TYR A 113 -28.22 13.76 -13.39
CA TYR A 113 -27.68 13.07 -12.21
C TYR A 113 -28.46 11.77 -12.02
N LEU A 114 -28.03 10.70 -12.69
CA LEU A 114 -28.54 9.37 -12.41
C LEU A 114 -28.04 8.95 -11.03
N PRO A 115 -28.93 8.45 -10.15
CA PRO A 115 -28.51 7.93 -8.86
C PRO A 115 -27.55 6.76 -9.10
N VAL A 116 -26.33 6.93 -8.60
CA VAL A 116 -25.25 5.95 -8.55
C VAL A 116 -25.75 4.71 -7.78
N HIS A 117 -26.24 3.70 -8.49
CA HIS A 117 -26.50 2.38 -7.92
C HIS A 117 -25.22 1.57 -8.03
N ILE A 118 -24.38 1.67 -7.00
CA ILE A 118 -23.31 0.70 -6.77
C ILE A 118 -24.04 -0.60 -6.41
N ASN A 119 -24.06 -1.56 -7.32
CA ASN A 119 -24.60 -2.91 -7.05
C ASN A 119 -23.61 -3.63 -6.11
N GLU A 120 -23.62 -3.23 -4.84
CA GLU A 120 -22.90 -3.93 -3.78
C GLU A 120 -23.54 -5.31 -3.60
N PRO A 121 -22.75 -6.39 -3.63
CA PRO A 121 -23.29 -7.73 -3.45
C PRO A 121 -23.89 -7.89 -2.04
N GLU A 122 -25.00 -8.62 -1.94
CA GLU A 122 -25.63 -8.93 -0.65
C GLU A 122 -24.75 -9.85 0.21
N THR A 123 -24.00 -10.75 -0.44
CA THR A 123 -23.09 -11.71 0.19
C THR A 123 -21.78 -11.76 -0.56
N VAL A 124 -20.67 -11.92 0.17
CA VAL A 124 -19.31 -11.97 -0.39
C VAL A 124 -18.54 -13.12 0.23
N ASP A 125 -17.69 -13.75 -0.58
CA ASP A 125 -16.71 -14.71 -0.10
C ASP A 125 -15.49 -13.95 0.44
N LEU A 126 -15.21 -14.09 1.73
CA LEU A 126 -14.04 -13.49 2.35
C LEU A 126 -12.89 -14.50 2.35
N ILE A 127 -11.96 -14.34 1.41
CA ILE A 127 -10.77 -15.19 1.28
C ILE A 127 -9.61 -14.56 2.05
N TYR A 128 -8.90 -15.37 2.85
CA TYR A 128 -7.77 -14.94 3.67
C TYR A 128 -6.77 -16.08 3.85
N ASN A 129 -5.57 -15.75 4.32
CA ASN A 129 -4.57 -16.75 4.68
C ASN A 129 -4.97 -17.45 5.99
N ASP A 130 -4.89 -18.77 6.04
CA ASP A 130 -5.36 -19.59 7.16
C ASP A 130 -4.82 -19.14 8.53
N PHE A 131 -3.54 -18.75 8.61
CA PHE A 131 -2.92 -18.32 9.87
C PHE A 131 -3.53 -17.06 10.49
N ILE A 132 -4.26 -16.22 9.71
CA ILE A 132 -4.96 -15.05 10.24
C ILE A 132 -6.45 -15.30 10.56
N GLN A 133 -6.94 -16.53 10.40
CA GLN A 133 -8.36 -16.88 10.59
C GLN A 133 -8.93 -16.37 11.92
N ASN A 134 -8.22 -16.57 13.03
CA ASN A 134 -8.69 -16.13 14.35
C ASN A 134 -8.88 -14.60 14.42
N TRP A 135 -8.04 -13.82 13.73
CA TRP A 135 -8.17 -12.37 13.65
C TRP A 135 -9.37 -11.96 12.79
N ILE A 136 -9.64 -12.70 11.71
CA ILE A 136 -10.81 -12.48 10.85
C ILE A 136 -12.11 -12.79 11.59
N LEU A 137 -12.19 -13.93 12.28
CA LEU A 137 -13.37 -14.30 13.08
C LEU A 137 -13.63 -13.29 14.21
N LEU A 138 -12.56 -12.77 14.84
CA LEU A 138 -12.66 -11.69 15.82
C LEU A 138 -13.20 -10.40 15.20
N ALA A 139 -12.70 -10.00 14.03
CA ALA A 139 -13.15 -8.81 13.31
C ALA A 139 -14.62 -8.93 12.90
N LEU A 140 -15.04 -10.07 12.35
CA LEU A 140 -16.44 -10.34 12.01
C LEU A 140 -17.35 -10.24 13.25
N ARG A 141 -16.93 -10.83 14.37
CA ARG A 141 -17.67 -10.73 15.63
C ARG A 141 -17.83 -9.28 16.10
N TYR A 142 -16.80 -8.46 15.95
CA TYR A 142 -16.84 -7.05 16.29
C TYR A 142 -17.81 -6.26 15.39
N LEU A 143 -17.97 -6.68 14.14
CA LEU A 143 -18.96 -6.15 13.20
C LEU A 143 -20.38 -6.67 13.43
N GLY A 144 -20.57 -7.58 14.39
CA GLY A 144 -21.86 -8.20 14.71
C GLY A 144 -22.13 -9.49 13.93
N GLU A 145 -21.18 -9.95 13.11
CA GLU A 145 -21.28 -11.18 12.32
C GLU A 145 -20.67 -12.35 13.10
N LYS A 146 -21.46 -13.39 13.37
CA LYS A 146 -20.99 -14.57 14.11
C LYS A 146 -20.64 -15.68 13.13
N ARG A 147 -19.34 -15.93 12.97
CA ARG A 147 -18.78 -17.07 12.23
C ARG A 147 -17.84 -17.86 13.12
N GLU A 148 -17.74 -19.15 12.84
CA GLU A 148 -16.85 -20.09 13.51
C GLU A 148 -15.95 -20.78 12.48
N VAL A 149 -14.92 -21.48 12.97
CA VAL A 149 -13.98 -22.25 12.11
C VAL A 149 -14.73 -23.27 11.26
N ALA A 150 -15.82 -23.85 11.79
CA ALA A 150 -16.65 -24.81 11.06
C ALA A 150 -17.39 -24.20 9.86
N ASP A 151 -17.52 -22.87 9.80
CA ASP A 151 -18.15 -22.14 8.69
C ASP A 151 -17.16 -21.81 7.56
N THR A 152 -15.92 -22.30 7.65
CA THR A 152 -14.83 -21.97 6.72
C THR A 152 -14.48 -23.18 5.87
N GLU A 153 -13.99 -22.93 4.65
CA GLU A 153 -13.51 -23.97 3.75
C GLU A 153 -12.27 -23.49 2.98
N SER A 154 -11.49 -24.45 2.46
CA SER A 154 -10.29 -24.15 1.68
C SER A 154 -10.66 -23.53 0.33
N ALA A 155 -10.33 -22.26 0.16
CA ALA A 155 -10.41 -21.58 -1.13
C ALA A 155 -9.29 -22.05 -2.09
N LEU A 156 -9.47 -21.79 -3.39
CA LEU A 156 -8.45 -22.01 -4.43
C LEU A 156 -7.82 -23.42 -4.42
N GLN A 157 -8.62 -24.44 -4.08
CA GLN A 157 -8.18 -25.84 -3.99
C GLN A 157 -7.03 -26.06 -2.98
N GLY A 158 -6.87 -25.16 -2.00
CA GLY A 158 -5.79 -25.23 -1.02
C GLY A 158 -4.42 -24.84 -1.57
N LYS A 159 -4.34 -24.20 -2.75
CA LYS A 159 -3.08 -23.70 -3.29
C LYS A 159 -2.46 -22.66 -2.34
N PRO A 160 -1.15 -22.73 -2.05
CA PRO A 160 -0.47 -21.68 -1.32
C PRO A 160 -0.39 -20.39 -2.16
N MET A 161 -0.26 -19.25 -1.48
CA MET A 161 -0.16 -17.95 -2.15
C MET A 161 1.02 -17.88 -3.15
N THR A 162 2.11 -18.61 -2.90
CA THR A 162 3.26 -18.70 -3.80
C THR A 162 2.90 -19.25 -5.17
N ASP A 163 1.99 -20.23 -5.21
CA ASP A 163 1.53 -20.85 -6.45
C ASP A 163 0.57 -19.90 -7.17
N VAL A 164 -0.33 -19.25 -6.41
CA VAL A 164 -1.26 -18.23 -6.96
C VAL A 164 -0.52 -17.04 -7.60
N ILE A 165 0.64 -16.65 -7.08
CA ILE A 165 1.46 -15.56 -7.63
C ILE A 165 2.27 -15.99 -8.85
N SER A 166 2.65 -17.27 -8.92
CA SER A 166 3.55 -17.79 -9.95
C SER A 166 2.83 -18.28 -11.21
N ASP A 167 1.53 -18.56 -11.11
CA ASP A 167 0.63 -18.90 -12.23
C ASP A 167 0.37 -17.67 -13.15
#